data_AF-A0A3N3ZBD0-F1
#
_entry.id   AF-A0A3N3ZBD0-F1
#
_cell.length_a   1.000
_cell.length_b   1.000
_cell.length_c   1.000
_cell.angle_alpha   90.00
_cell.angle_beta   90.00
_cell.angle_gamma   90.00
#
_symmetry.space_group_name_H-M   'P 1'
#
loop_
_entity.id
_entity.type
_entity.pdbx_description
1 polymer ?
#
loop_
_entity_poly.entity_id
_entity_poly.type
_entity_poly.pdbx_seq_one_letter_code
_entity_poly.pdbx_strand_id
1 'polypeptide(L)' 'MVEMNIKQALADLGADVDEFEVSHTDVGSVSSDMADYFFIEHSLKNTLTSIPDEKLVPLQSIIDSEEVKEKVTKILSKE' A
#
# COMPACT_ATOMS: atom_id res chain seq x y z
N MET A 1 -3.77 8.05 -8.49
CA MET A 1 -5.12 7.63 -8.04
C MET A 1 -5.04 6.80 -6.79
N VAL A 2 -4.24 5.72 -6.77
CA VAL A 2 -4.07 4.86 -5.57
C VAL A 2 -3.58 5.62 -4.32
N GLU A 3 -2.62 6.54 -4.45
CA GLU A 3 -2.11 7.33 -3.32
C GLU A 3 -3.22 8.10 -2.61
N MET A 4 -4.11 8.74 -3.37
CA MET A 4 -5.26 9.48 -2.84
C MET A 4 -6.25 8.54 -2.14
N ASN A 5 -6.48 7.35 -2.69
CA ASN A 5 -7.35 6.34 -2.07
C ASN A 5 -6.78 5.85 -0.73
N ILE A 6 -5.46 5.65 -0.64
CA ILE A 6 -4.79 5.25 0.62
C ILE A 6 -4.90 6.37 1.65
N LYS A 7 -4.59 7.63 1.27
CA LYS A 7 -4.73 8.79 2.18
C LYS A 7 -6.17 8.94 2.69
N GLN A 8 -7.15 8.76 1.81
CA GLN A 8 -8.57 8.80 2.17
C GLN A 8 -8.94 7.65 3.12
N ALA A 9 -8.44 6.43 2.86
CA ALA A 9 -8.66 5.28 3.73
C ALA A 9 -8.11 5.50 5.15
N LEU A 10 -6.88 6.04 5.26
CA LEU A 10 -6.28 6.39 6.55
C LEU A 10 -7.12 7.43 7.29
N ALA A 11 -7.55 8.49 6.60
CA ALA A 11 -8.40 9.53 7.17
C ALA A 11 -9.77 8.99 7.63
N ASP A 12 -10.42 8.12 6.86
CA ASP A 12 -11.70 7.50 7.22
C ASP A 12 -11.59 6.59 8.46
N LEU A 13 -10.43 5.99 8.68
CA LEU A 13 -10.14 5.17 9.86
C LEU A 13 -9.81 6.00 11.10
N GLY A 14 -9.73 7.33 10.97
CA GLY A 14 -9.31 8.23 12.04
C GLY A 14 -7.84 8.07 12.40
N ALA A 15 -7.03 7.51 11.50
CA ALA A 15 -5.59 7.41 11.67
C ALA A 15 -4.97 8.79 11.53
N ASP A 16 -3.99 9.10 12.39
CA ASP A 16 -3.34 10.40 12.39
C ASP A 16 -2.47 10.52 11.14
N VAL A 17 -2.92 11.28 10.14
CA VAL A 17 -2.26 11.35 8.81
C VAL A 17 -0.82 11.87 8.89
N ASP A 18 -0.44 12.52 9.98
CA ASP A 18 0.94 12.96 10.25
C ASP A 18 1.87 11.80 10.67
N GLU A 19 1.32 10.66 11.11
CA GLU A 19 2.09 9.44 11.42
C GLU A 19 2.34 8.56 10.20
N PHE A 20 1.65 8.80 9.08
CA PHE A 20 1.75 7.99 7.88
C PHE A 20 2.34 8.77 6.71
N GLU A 21 3.43 8.25 6.14
CA GLU A 21 3.95 8.73 4.87
C GLU A 21 3.44 7.85 3.72
N VAL A 22 2.75 8.46 2.76
CA VAL A 22 2.27 7.77 1.56
C VAL A 22 2.91 8.40 0.33
N SER A 23 3.74 7.61 -0.35
CA SER A 23 4.50 8.00 -1.53
C SER A 23 4.26 7.03 -2.69
N HIS A 24 4.23 7.55 -3.92
CA HIS A 24 4.10 6.75 -5.14
C HIS A 24 5.44 6.61 -5.87
N THR A 25 5.83 5.37 -6.18
CA THR A 25 7.04 5.05 -6.94
C THR A 25 6.76 3.94 -7.95
N ASP A 26 7.59 3.85 -9.00
CA ASP A 26 7.52 2.78 -9.99
C ASP A 26 8.24 1.51 -9.52
N VAL A 27 7.84 0.36 -10.08
CA VAL A 27 8.39 -0.96 -9.75
C VAL A 27 9.88 -1.12 -10.11
N GLY A 28 10.43 -0.26 -10.96
CA GLY A 28 11.83 -0.31 -11.36
C GLY A 28 12.76 0.40 -10.39
N SER A 29 12.23 1.37 -9.64
CA SER A 29 13.01 2.24 -8.75
C SER A 29 12.78 1.91 -7.27
N VAL A 30 11.81 1.04 -6.95
CA VAL A 30 11.46 0.69 -5.57
C VAL A 30 12.54 -0.18 -4.90
N SER A 31 12.77 0.03 -3.61
CA SER A 31 13.65 -0.80 -2.77
C SER A 31 12.95 -1.17 -1.47
N SER A 32 13.33 -2.31 -0.85
CA SER A 32 12.68 -2.88 0.34
C SER A 32 12.72 -1.98 1.59
N ASP A 33 13.62 -1.00 1.60
CA ASP A 33 13.87 -0.08 2.70
C ASP A 33 13.11 1.25 2.55
N MET A 34 12.40 1.45 1.43
CA MET A 34 11.66 2.70 1.17
C MET A 34 10.35 2.81 1.96
N ALA A 35 9.77 1.69 2.37
CA ALA A 35 8.51 1.64 3.11
C ALA A 35 8.38 0.34 3.91
N ASP A 36 7.48 0.34 4.88
CA ASP A 36 7.06 -0.85 5.62
C ASP A 36 6.16 -1.75 4.78
N TYR A 37 5.25 -1.14 4.01
CA TYR A 37 4.29 -1.83 3.17
C TYR A 37 4.24 -1.22 1.75
N PHE A 38 4.11 -2.09 0.75
CA PHE A 38 4.06 -1.73 -0.66
C PHE A 38 2.76 -2.21 -1.29
N PHE A 39 1.90 -1.27 -1.66
CA PHE A 39 0.66 -1.55 -2.38
C PHE A 39 0.96 -1.69 -3.88
N ILE A 40 0.66 -2.85 -4.44
CA ILE A 40 1.03 -3.18 -5.82
C ILE A 40 -0.12 -3.91 -6.52
N GLU A 41 -0.20 -3.79 -7.84
CA GLU A 41 -1.14 -4.59 -8.61
C GLU A 41 -0.71 -6.07 -8.59
N HIS A 42 -1.68 -6.98 -8.47
CA HIS A 42 -1.45 -8.41 -8.25
C HIS A 42 -0.54 -9.06 -9.30
N SER A 43 -0.67 -8.69 -10.58
CA SER A 43 0.17 -9.25 -11.65
C SER A 43 1.64 -8.83 -11.55
N LEU A 44 1.93 -7.68 -10.93
CA LEU A 44 3.28 -7.17 -10.72
C LEU A 44 3.98 -7.76 -9.50
N LYS A 45 3.30 -8.55 -8.68
CA LYS A 45 3.90 -9.17 -7.50
C LYS A 45 5.16 -9.97 -7.83
N ASN A 46 5.15 -10.68 -8.96
CA ASN A 46 6.28 -11.51 -9.37
C ASN A 46 7.47 -10.72 -9.93
N THR A 47 7.32 -9.43 -10.23
CA THR A 47 8.42 -8.59 -10.71
C THR A 47 9.24 -8.02 -9.55
N LEU A 48 8.62 -7.84 -8.38
CA LEU A 48 9.23 -7.30 -7.17
C LEU A 48 9.91 -8.37 -6.30
N THR A 49 10.75 -9.19 -6.93
CA THR A 49 11.49 -10.28 -6.25
C THR A 49 12.46 -9.79 -5.18
N SER A 50 12.84 -8.51 -5.22
CA SER A 50 13.73 -7.87 -4.24
C SER A 50 12.99 -7.40 -2.97
N ILE A 51 11.65 -7.39 -2.98
CA ILE A 51 10.84 -7.01 -1.82
C ILE A 51 10.25 -8.26 -1.17
N PRO A 52 10.38 -8.42 0.15
CA PRO A 52 9.77 -9.53 0.86
C PRO A 52 8.25 -9.59 0.68
N ASP A 53 7.70 -10.79 0.45
CA ASP A 53 6.26 -11.01 0.31
C ASP A 53 5.42 -10.47 1.49
N GLU A 54 5.99 -10.43 2.68
CA GLU A 54 5.35 -9.90 3.89
C GLU A 54 5.08 -8.39 3.84
N LYS A 55 5.89 -7.65 3.08
CA LYS A 55 5.74 -6.21 2.86
C LYS A 55 4.87 -5.91 1.64
N LEU A 56 4.65 -6.89 0.76
CA LEU A 56 3.86 -6.71 -0.46
C LEU A 56 2.36 -6.88 -0.18
N VAL A 57 1.59 -5.85 -0.54
CA VAL A 57 0.15 -5.81 -0.41
C VAL A 57 -0.46 -5.85 -1.82
N PRO A 58 -0.75 -7.05 -2.36
CA PRO A 58 -1.33 -7.16 -3.69
C PRO A 58 -2.78 -6.68 -3.68
N LEU A 59 -3.08 -5.79 -4.63
CA LEU A 59 -4.39 -5.27 -4.99
C LEU A 59 -4.84 -5.89 -6.31
N GLN A 60 -6.09 -6.30 -6.40
CA GLN A 60 -6.72 -6.70 -7.66
C GLN A 60 -6.95 -5.47 -8.56
N SER A 61 -7.23 -4.32 -7.95
CA SER A 61 -7.46 -3.08 -8.68
C SER A 61 -6.94 -1.87 -7.90
N ILE A 62 -5.93 -1.18 -8.43
CA ILE A 62 -5.34 0.02 -7.81
C ILE A 62 -6.29 1.23 -7.74
N ILE A 63 -7.40 1.19 -8.47
CA ILE A 63 -8.43 2.24 -8.46
C ILE A 63 -9.60 1.92 -7.52
N ASP A 64 -9.69 0.67 -7.06
CA ASP A 64 -10.75 0.23 -6.17
C ASP A 64 -10.51 0.76 -4.75
N SER A 65 -11.29 1.78 -4.38
CA SER A 65 -11.18 2.41 -3.07
C SER A 65 -11.64 1.50 -1.94
N GLU A 66 -12.59 0.58 -2.19
CA GLU A 66 -13.07 -0.35 -1.16
C GLU A 66 -11.98 -1.37 -0.84
N GLU A 67 -11.36 -1.96 -1.87
CA GLU A 67 -10.25 -2.89 -1.70
C GLU A 67 -9.09 -2.22 -0.93
N VAL A 68 -8.70 -1.01 -1.35
CA VAL A 68 -7.62 -0.26 -0.68
C VAL A 68 -7.95 -0.04 0.79
N LYS A 69 -9.18 0.38 1.13
CA LYS A 69 -9.62 0.57 2.52
C LYS A 69 -9.53 -0.72 3.33
N GLU A 70 -10.02 -1.84 2.80
CA GLU A 70 -9.95 -3.13 3.50
C GLU A 70 -8.51 -3.55 3.79
N LYS A 71 -7.60 -3.38 2.82
CA LYS A 71 -6.18 -3.73 3.00
C LYS A 71 -5.50 -2.83 4.02
N VAL A 72 -5.71 -1.51 3.94
CA VAL A 72 -5.16 -0.54 4.89
C VAL A 72 -5.65 -0.86 6.31
N THR A 73 -6.96 -1.05 6.48
CA THR A 73 -7.56 -1.41 7.79
C THR A 73 -6.92 -2.67 8.37
N LYS A 74 -6.71 -3.69 7.52
CA LYS A 74 -6.12 -4.96 7.94
C LYS A 74 -4.66 -4.84 8.39
N ILE A 75 -3.91 -3.93 7.78
CA ILE A 75 -2.53 -3.63 8.16
C ILE A 75 -2.51 -2.91 9.50
N LEU A 76 -3.31 -1.84 9.65
CA LEU A 76 -3.39 -1.08 10.89
C LEU A 76 -3.90 -1.91 12.08
N SER A 77 -4.78 -2.89 11.83
CA SER A 77 -5.29 -3.79 12.88
C SER A 77 -4.29 -4.87 13.31
N LYS A 78 -3.18 -5.03 12.58
CA LYS A 78 -2.14 -6.02 12.87
C LYS A 78 -1.04 -5.47 13.78
N GLU A 79 -0.91 -4.16 13.88
CA GLU A 79 -0.05 -3.46 14.84
C GLU A 79 -0.78 -3.24 16.18
#